data_AF-A0AAD1WE04-F1
#
_entry.id   AF-A0AAD1WE04-F1
#
_cell.length_a   1.000
_cell.length_b   1.000
_cell.length_c   1.000
_cell.angle_alpha   90.00
_cell.angle_beta   90.00
_cell.angle_gamma   90.00
#
_symmetry.space_group_name_H-M   'P 1'
#
loop_
_entity.id
_entity.type
_entity.pdbx_description
1 polymer ?
#
loop_
_entity_poly.entity_id
_entity_poly.type
_entity_poly.pdbx_seq_one_letter_code
_entity_poly.pdbx_strand_id
1 'polypeptide(L)'
;MAELPNYFQDMVRAVKPSVTNSDLILDHIHRLTKPNSALAAAPKDVIVCFHYYHKKEEFLGAVHTSGLPDDYKNMKIFRTCLHTP
;
A
#
# COMPACT_ATOMS: atom_id res chain seq x y z
N MET A 1 18.12 6.28 1.74
CA MET A 1 17.02 5.68 0.96
C MET A 1 15.81 5.65 1.86
N ALA A 2 14.88 6.61 1.73
CA ALA A 2 13.72 6.67 2.62
C ALA A 2 12.92 5.35 2.51
N GLU A 3 12.74 4.71 3.66
CA GLU A 3 12.27 3.35 3.79
C GLU A 3 10.82 3.24 3.29
N LEU A 4 10.53 2.25 2.45
CA LEU A 4 9.18 1.95 1.91
C LEU A 4 8.04 2.07 2.95
N PRO A 5 8.23 1.63 4.22
CA PRO A 5 7.27 1.87 5.30
C PRO A 5 6.89 3.35 5.49
N ASN A 6 7.86 4.26 5.50
CA ASN A 6 7.62 5.69 5.72
C ASN A 6 6.84 6.29 4.55
N TYR A 7 7.17 5.91 3.32
CA TYR A 7 6.42 6.31 2.13
C TYR A 7 4.97 5.83 2.17
N PHE A 8 4.74 4.59 2.62
CA PHE A 8 3.39 4.05 2.76
C PHE A 8 2.60 4.77 3.86
N GLN A 9 3.23 5.07 5.00
CA GLN A 9 2.60 5.81 6.09
C GLN A 9 2.19 7.22 5.65
N ASP A 10 3.03 7.92 4.88
CA ASP A 10 2.71 9.24 4.35
C ASP A 10 1.50 9.20 3.42
N MET A 11 1.46 8.22 2.51
CA MET A 11 0.31 7.99 1.64
C MET A 11 -0.97 7.70 2.44
N VAL A 12 -0.89 6.89 3.49
CA VAL A 12 -2.07 6.59 4.32
C VAL A 12 -2.55 7.84 5.05
N ARG A 13 -1.65 8.69 5.55
CA ARG A 13 -2.03 9.97 6.17
C ARG A 13 -2.68 10.92 5.17
N ALA A 14 -2.21 10.91 3.92
CA ALA A 14 -2.81 11.71 2.85
C ALA A 14 -4.22 11.22 2.48
N VAL A 15 -4.46 9.91 2.47
CA VAL A 15 -5.79 9.31 2.22
C VAL A 15 -6.72 9.47 3.43
N LYS A 16 -6.19 9.24 4.64
CA LYS A 16 -6.93 9.25 5.90
C LYS A 16 -6.11 9.97 6.99
N PRO A 17 -6.25 11.30 7.12
CA PRO A 17 -5.49 12.08 8.09
C PRO A 17 -5.85 11.74 9.55
N SER A 18 -7.00 11.11 9.78
CA SER A 18 -7.44 10.65 11.11
C SER A 18 -6.72 9.37 11.59
N VAL A 19 -5.96 8.68 10.73
CA VAL A 19 -5.18 7.50 11.14
C VAL A 19 -3.93 7.95 11.91
N THR A 20 -3.70 7.36 13.07
CA THR A 20 -2.47 7.58 13.85
C THR A 20 -1.44 6.49 13.54
N ASN A 21 -0.15 6.78 13.73
CA ASN A 21 0.91 5.81 13.43
C ASN A 21 0.78 4.50 14.22
N SER A 22 0.22 4.55 15.43
CA SER A 22 -0.03 3.37 16.26
C SER A 22 -1.10 2.44 15.67
N ASP A 23 -1.93 2.97 14.79
CA ASP A 23 -3.07 2.28 14.18
C ASP A 23 -2.66 1.46 12.93
N LEU A 24 -1.50 1.79 12.35
CA LEU A 24 -1.01 1.25 11.09
C LEU A 24 0.18 0.31 11.30
N ILE A 25 -0.07 -0.85 11.90
CA ILE A 25 0.94 -1.89 12.07
C ILE A 25 1.05 -2.71 10.77
N LEU A 26 2.24 -2.67 10.17
CA LEU A 26 2.58 -3.45 8.99
C LEU A 26 3.41 -4.66 9.41
N ASP A 27 3.06 -5.83 8.87
CA ASP A 27 3.81 -7.07 9.09
C ASP A 27 5.00 -7.12 8.13
N HIS A 28 4.73 -6.87 6.84
CA HIS A 28 5.74 -6.82 5.78
C HIS A 28 5.41 -5.76 4.74
N ILE A 29 6.45 -5.09 4.21
CA ILE A 29 6.33 -4.21 3.05
C ILE A 29 7.58 -4.37 2.18
N HIS A 30 7.39 -4.78 0.93
CA HIS A 30 8.51 -5.01 0.01
C HIS A 30 8.09 -4.85 -1.45
N ARG A 31 9.09 -4.65 -2.30
CA ARG A 31 8.91 -4.59 -3.76
C ARG A 31 8.92 -5.99 -4.33
N LEU A 32 7.95 -6.30 -5.19
CA LEU A 32 7.94 -7.55 -5.93
C LEU A 32 9.11 -7.60 -6.92
N THR A 33 9.66 -8.80 -7.06
CA THR A 33 10.64 -9.10 -8.11
C THR A 33 9.91 -9.04 -9.45
N LYS A 34 10.48 -8.30 -10.41
CA LYS A 34 9.91 -8.27 -11.76
C LYS A 34 10.01 -9.66 -12.38
N PRO A 35 8.96 -10.17 -13.04
CA PRO A 35 9.11 -11.35 -13.88
C PRO A 35 10.08 -11.04 -15.02
N ASN A 36 10.84 -12.02 -15.48
CA ASN A 36 11.87 -11.84 -16.52
C ASN A 36 11.31 -11.26 -17.84
N SER A 37 10.00 -11.40 -18.09
CA SER A 37 9.30 -10.86 -19.25
C SER A 37 8.84 -9.40 -19.10
N ALA A 38 9.00 -8.77 -17.93
CA ALA A 38 8.62 -7.37 -17.72
C ALA A 38 9.69 -6.41 -18.25
N LEU A 39 9.24 -5.32 -18.88
CA LEU A 39 10.13 -4.24 -19.33
C LEU A 39 11.00 -3.74 -18.18
N ALA A 40 12.32 -3.65 -18.43
CA ALA A 40 13.28 -3.19 -17.43
C ALA A 40 12.95 -1.78 -16.88
N ALA A 41 12.27 -0.96 -17.68
CA ALA A 41 11.82 0.39 -17.32
C ALA A 41 10.51 0.47 -16.52
N ALA A 42 9.70 -0.60 -16.42
CA ALA A 42 8.44 -0.55 -15.69
C ALA A 42 8.67 -0.34 -14.17
N PRO A 43 7.80 0.36 -13.42
CA PRO A 43 7.91 0.40 -11.97
C PRO A 43 7.74 -1.02 -11.36
N LYS A 44 8.38 -1.27 -10.21
CA LYS A 44 8.15 -2.51 -9.46
C LYS A 44 6.88 -2.36 -8.63
N ASP A 45 6.03 -3.39 -8.64
CA ASP A 45 4.90 -3.45 -7.72
C ASP A 45 5.37 -3.56 -6.26
N VAL A 46 4.54 -3.09 -5.35
CA VAL A 46 4.78 -3.13 -3.90
C VAL A 46 3.70 -3.96 -3.24
N ILE A 47 4.09 -4.93 -2.43
CA ILE A 47 3.18 -5.64 -1.53
C ILE A 47 3.29 -5.02 -0.15
N VAL A 48 2.13 -4.73 0.43
CA VAL A 48 1.99 -4.28 1.81
C VAL A 48 1.09 -5.25 2.54
N CYS A 49 1.61 -5.86 3.59
CA CYS A 49 0.89 -6.75 4.49
C CYS A 49 0.57 -5.99 5.78
N PHE A 50 -0.72 -5.82 6.04
CA PHE A 50 -1.20 -5.23 7.29
C PHE A 50 -1.27 -6.32 8.34
N HIS A 51 -0.80 -6.01 9.55
CA HIS A 51 -0.92 -6.92 10.68
C HIS A 51 -2.40 -7.15 11.05
N TYR A 52 -3.22 -6.10 10.98
CA TYR A 52 -4.65 -6.18 11.26
C TYR A 52 -5.49 -6.11 9.98
N TYR A 53 -6.31 -7.14 9.75
CA TYR A 53 -7.17 -7.23 8.57
C TYR A 53 -8.16 -6.05 8.44
N HIS A 54 -8.78 -5.63 9.54
CA HIS A 54 -9.75 -4.53 9.53
C HIS A 54 -9.11 -3.20 9.13
N LYS A 55 -7.83 -2.97 9.44
CA LYS A 55 -7.09 -1.77 9.02
C LYS A 55 -6.83 -1.74 7.52
N LYS A 56 -6.53 -2.90 6.93
CA LYS A 56 -6.46 -3.05 5.47
C LYS A 56 -7.79 -2.66 4.83
N GLU A 57 -8.90 -3.19 5.35
CA GLU A 57 -10.22 -2.90 4.78
C GLU A 57 -10.61 -1.43 4.93
N GLU A 58 -10.32 -0.83 6.08
CA GLU A 58 -10.55 0.58 6.33
C GLU A 58 -9.76 1.47 5.37
N PHE A 59 -8.47 1.16 5.14
CA PHE A 59 -7.64 1.87 4.17
C PHE A 59 -8.16 1.71 2.74
N LEU A 60 -8.48 0.48 2.32
CA LEU A 60 -9.04 0.23 0.99
C LEU A 60 -10.39 0.93 0.80
N GLY A 61 -11.23 0.98 1.84
CA GLY A 61 -12.48 1.73 1.84
C GLY A 61 -12.25 3.23 1.68
N ALA A 62 -11.30 3.79 2.43
CA ALA A 62 -10.95 5.21 2.32
C ALA A 62 -10.40 5.57 0.92
N VAL A 63 -9.53 4.73 0.34
CA VAL A 63 -9.04 4.90 -1.04
C VAL A 63 -10.19 4.83 -2.04
N HIS A 64 -11.15 3.92 -1.85
CA HIS A 64 -12.29 3.78 -2.75
C HIS A 64 -13.27 4.97 -2.66
N THR A 65 -13.48 5.52 -1.46
CA THR A 65 -14.41 6.65 -1.24
C THR A 65 -13.78 8.00 -1.61
N SER A 66 -12.56 8.26 -1.15
CA SER A 66 -11.89 9.56 -1.28
C SER A 66 -10.96 9.64 -2.50
N GLY A 67 -10.65 8.50 -3.11
CA GLY A 67 -9.63 8.40 -4.15
C GLY A 67 -8.21 8.44 -3.57
N LEU A 68 -7.24 8.29 -4.45
CA LEU A 68 -5.84 8.54 -4.12
C LEU A 68 -5.54 10.05 -4.21
N PRO A 69 -4.65 10.57 -3.35
CA PRO A 69 -4.18 11.96 -3.45
C PRO A 69 -3.50 12.20 -4.80
N ASP A 70 -3.41 13.48 -5.22
CA ASP A 70 -2.82 13.86 -6.52
C ASP A 70 -1.42 13.28 -6.76
N ASP A 71 -0.59 13.22 -5.71
CA ASP A 71 0.76 12.66 -5.74
C ASP A 71 0.78 11.16 -6.12
N TYR A 72 -0.33 10.45 -5.88
CA TYR A 72 -0.48 9.02 -6.09
C TYR A 72 -1.52 8.67 -7.17
N LYS A 73 -2.04 9.64 -7.93
CA LYS A 73 -3.14 9.41 -8.92
C LYS A 73 -2.84 8.34 -9.97
N ASN A 74 -1.58 8.15 -10.33
CA ASN A 74 -1.17 7.14 -11.31
C ASN A 74 -0.98 5.74 -10.71
N MET A 75 -1.07 5.62 -9.38
CA MET A 75 -0.91 4.35 -8.69
C MET A 75 -2.23 3.58 -8.69
N LYS A 76 -2.15 2.25 -8.88
CA LYS A 76 -3.30 1.36 -8.75
C LYS A 76 -3.11 0.49 -7.53
N ILE A 77 -4.11 0.47 -6.65
CA ILE A 77 -4.11 -0.37 -5.47
C ILE A 77 -5.00 -1.57 -5.74
N PHE A 78 -4.44 -2.77 -5.59
CA PHE A 78 -5.15 -4.03 -5.77
C PHE A 78 -5.32 -4.73 -4.42
N ARG A 79 -6.50 -5.29 -4.20
CA ARG A 79 -6.74 -6.18 -3.07
C ARG A 79 -6.17 -7.55 -3.43
N THR A 80 -5.13 -7.99 -2.73
CA THR A 80 -4.70 -9.39 -2.76
C THR A 80 -5.20 -10.10 -1.51
N CYS A 81 -5.73 -11.31 -1.68
CA CYS A 81 -6.04 -12.23 -0.60
C CYS A 81 -5.02 -13.35 -0.68
N LEU A 82 -4.03 -13.35 0.22
CA LEU A 82 -3.21 -14.53 0.45
C LEU A 82 -4.11 -15.54 1.15
N HIS A 83 -4.73 -16.44 0.38
CA HIS A 83 -5.30 -17.67 0.93
C HIS A 83 -4.11 -18.46 1.50
N THR A 84 -3.95 -18.45 2.81
CA THR A 84 -3.12 -19.45 3.46
C THR A 84 -3.89 -20.77 3.38
N PRO A 85 -3.32 -21.84 2.81
CA PRO A 85 -3.98 -23.14 2.71
C PRO A 85 -4.24 -23.77 4.08
#